data_AF-A0A1C6SGQ0-F1
#
_entry.id   AF-A0A1C6SGQ0-F1
#
_cell.length_a   1.000
_cell.length_b   1.000
_cell.length_c   1.000
_cell.angle_alpha   90.00
_cell.angle_beta   90.00
_cell.angle_gamma   90.00
#
_symmetry.space_group_name_H-M   'P 1'
#
loop_
_entity.id
_entity.type
_entity.pdbx_description
1 polymer ?
#
loop_
_entity_poly.entity_id
_entity_poly.type
_entity_poly.pdbx_seq_one_letter_code
_entity_poly.pdbx_strand_id
1 'polypeptide(L)'
;MTVAEPRLLQPPAILARGGGLVLLHNGVIDGPHGLMMVIDILEEPGSGALRTPDWTGPGLPSPLTVTATGPDGEPVQPKVMTSDGGPGYHRAVVTFGRYGKPTRLSPEDTRIAVTLAPPGLSAAINLAGGQ
;
A
#
# COMPACT_ATOMS: atom_id res chain seq x y z
N MET A 1 21.06 -10.41 -19.72
CA MET A 1 20.03 -9.45 -19.24
C MET A 1 20.36 -9.13 -17.80
N THR A 2 20.77 -7.91 -17.50
CA THR A 2 21.06 -7.46 -16.13
C THR A 2 19.75 -7.07 -15.45
N VAL A 3 19.49 -7.64 -14.28
CA VAL A 3 18.37 -7.23 -13.43
C VAL A 3 18.74 -5.88 -12.83
N ALA A 4 17.94 -4.84 -13.09
CA ALA A 4 18.17 -3.53 -12.49
C ALA A 4 18.08 -3.63 -10.96
N GLU A 5 18.99 -2.96 -10.26
CA GLU A 5 18.96 -2.92 -8.79
C GLU A 5 17.66 -2.24 -8.32
N PRO A 6 16.97 -2.81 -7.30
CA PRO A 6 15.82 -2.16 -6.69
C PRO A 6 16.20 -0.81 -6.09
N ARG A 7 15.40 0.22 -6.32
CA ARG A 7 15.60 1.55 -5.76
C ARG A 7 14.50 1.90 -4.76
N LEU A 8 14.88 2.32 -3.56
CA LEU A 8 13.94 2.90 -2.60
C LEU A 8 13.54 4.30 -3.08
N LEU A 9 12.24 4.52 -3.28
CA LEU A 9 11.67 5.79 -3.73
C LEU A 9 11.14 6.63 -2.57
N GLN A 10 10.55 5.96 -1.57
CA GLN A 10 10.03 6.58 -0.36
C GLN A 10 10.45 5.72 0.83
N PRO A 11 11.02 6.32 1.90
CA PRO A 11 11.34 5.58 3.12
C PRO A 11 10.06 5.16 3.85
N PRO A 12 10.15 4.24 4.83
CA PRO A 12 9.02 3.90 5.69
C PRO A 12 8.41 5.14 6.35
N ALA A 13 7.08 5.24 6.31
CA ALA A 13 6.37 6.36 6.91
C ALA A 13 4.96 5.98 7.37
N ILE A 14 4.50 6.68 8.41
CA ILE A 14 3.11 6.59 8.87
C ILE A 14 2.26 7.51 8.00
N LEU A 15 1.23 6.92 7.41
CA LEU A 15 0.31 7.56 6.50
C LEU A 15 -0.82 8.26 7.24
N ALA A 16 -1.40 7.57 8.22
CA ALA A 16 -2.54 8.07 8.99
C ALA A 16 -2.67 7.37 10.33
N ARG A 17 -3.37 8.02 11.27
CA ARG A 17 -3.82 7.43 12.53
C ARG A 17 -5.28 7.80 12.76
N GLY A 18 -6.05 6.90 13.36
CA GLY A 18 -7.43 7.17 13.75
C GLY A 18 -8.22 5.88 13.95
N GLY A 19 -9.33 5.98 14.70
CA GLY A 19 -10.16 4.82 15.04
C GLY A 19 -9.40 3.73 15.81
N GLY A 20 -8.33 4.08 16.54
CA GLY A 20 -7.47 3.13 17.23
C GLY A 20 -6.55 2.31 16.34
N LEU A 21 -6.31 2.77 15.09
CA LEU A 21 -5.42 2.15 14.11
C LEU A 21 -4.32 3.11 13.66
N VAL A 22 -3.19 2.54 13.27
CA VAL A 22 -2.08 3.21 12.57
C VAL A 22 -1.92 2.56 11.20
N LEU A 23 -1.98 3.38 10.15
CA LEU A 23 -1.72 2.97 8.78
C LEU A 23 -0.32 3.48 8.38
N LEU A 24 0.55 2.59 7.92
CA LEU A 24 1.92 2.93 7.50
C LEU A 24 2.36 2.09 6.30
N HIS A 25 3.39 2.55 5.59
CA HIS A 25 4.09 1.71 4.61
C HIS A 25 5.55 1.50 5.01
N ASN A 26 6.10 0.34 4.69
CA ASN A 26 7.51 -0.01 4.93
C ASN A 26 8.43 0.43 3.78
N GLY A 27 8.08 1.53 3.12
CA GLY A 27 8.75 2.05 1.94
C GLY A 27 8.11 1.67 0.62
N VAL A 28 8.44 2.44 -0.42
CA VAL A 28 8.01 2.21 -1.81
C VAL A 28 9.25 1.97 -2.65
N ILE A 29 9.28 0.87 -3.38
CA ILE A 29 10.45 0.39 -4.12
C ILE A 29 10.11 0.32 -5.61
N ASP A 30 10.99 0.84 -6.46
CA ASP A 30 11.01 0.54 -7.89
C ASP A 30 11.88 -0.69 -8.11
N GLY A 31 11.24 -1.84 -8.29
CA GLY A 31 11.90 -3.13 -8.44
C GLY A 31 11.91 -3.63 -9.89
N PRO A 32 12.56 -4.78 -10.15
CA PRO A 32 12.65 -5.35 -11.51
C PRO A 32 11.29 -5.70 -12.14
N HIS A 33 10.26 -5.88 -11.30
CA HIS A 33 8.90 -6.19 -11.71
C HIS A 33 7.93 -5.00 -11.61
N GLY A 34 8.41 -3.78 -11.33
CA GLY A 34 7.60 -2.58 -11.16
C GLY A 34 7.59 -2.07 -9.71
N LEU A 35 6.63 -1.19 -9.40
CA LEU A 35 6.49 -0.61 -8.06
C LEU A 35 5.98 -1.66 -7.06
N MET A 36 6.59 -1.68 -5.88
CA MET A 36 6.23 -2.54 -4.77
C MET A 36 6.20 -1.74 -3.47
N MET A 37 5.25 -2.06 -2.60
CA MET A 37 5.22 -1.56 -1.23
C MET A 37 4.60 -2.59 -0.28
N VAL A 38 4.92 -2.46 1.00
CA VAL A 38 4.25 -3.20 2.07
C VAL A 38 3.51 -2.20 2.93
N ILE A 39 2.23 -2.43 3.16
CA ILE A 39 1.38 -1.60 4.02
C ILE A 39 1.07 -2.39 5.28
N ASP A 40 1.29 -1.75 6.43
CA ASP A 40 0.89 -2.28 7.72
C ASP A 40 -0.25 -1.45 8.31
N ILE A 41 -1.21 -2.16 8.89
CA ILE A 41 -2.31 -1.64 9.68
C ILE A 41 -2.10 -2.19 11.07
N LEU A 42 -1.74 -1.34 12.02
CA LEU A 42 -1.45 -1.72 13.39
C LEU A 42 -2.55 -1.25 14.33
N GLU A 43 -2.89 -2.07 15.31
CA GLU A 43 -3.75 -1.68 16.42
C GLU A 43 -2.96 -0.75 17.38
N GLU A 44 -3.54 0.39 17.73
CA GLU A 44 -3.01 1.19 18.84
C GLU A 44 -3.23 0.47 20.18
N PRO A 45 -2.28 0.56 21.13
CA PRO A 45 -2.39 -0.13 22.40
C PRO A 45 -3.73 0.12 23.11
N GLY A 46 -4.46 -0.95 23.39
CA GLY A 46 -5.72 -0.91 24.13
C GLY A 46 -6.96 -0.55 23.31
N SER A 47 -6.86 -0.32 21.99
CA SER A 47 -8.03 0.07 21.20
C SER A 47 -8.97 -1.10 20.88
N GLY A 48 -8.44 -2.31 20.68
CA GLY A 48 -9.23 -3.47 20.25
C GLY A 48 -9.79 -3.35 18.84
N ALA A 49 -9.34 -2.37 18.04
CA ALA A 49 -9.92 -2.02 16.74
C ALA A 49 -9.78 -3.12 15.69
N LEU A 50 -8.78 -4.02 15.80
CA LEU A 50 -8.60 -5.15 14.88
C LEU A 50 -9.21 -6.46 15.40
N ARG A 51 -9.98 -6.39 16.49
CA ARG A 51 -10.61 -7.55 17.13
C ARG A 51 -12.09 -7.68 16.81
N THR A 52 -12.57 -6.92 15.82
CA THR A 52 -13.95 -6.98 15.34
C THR A 52 -14.08 -8.00 14.20
N PRO A 53 -15.29 -8.52 13.93
CA PRO A 53 -15.53 -9.48 12.84
C PRO A 53 -15.10 -9.00 11.46
N ASP A 54 -15.02 -7.68 11.24
CA ASP A 54 -14.60 -7.06 9.98
C ASP A 54 -13.12 -7.33 9.64
N TRP A 55 -12.34 -7.74 10.63
CA TRP A 55 -10.89 -7.95 10.53
C TRP A 55 -10.47 -9.41 10.75
N THR A 56 -11.33 -10.25 11.30
CA THR A 56 -10.97 -11.63 11.66
C THR A 56 -11.38 -12.62 10.58
N GLY A 57 -10.47 -12.97 9.66
CA GLY A 57 -10.68 -14.13 8.79
C GLY A 57 -9.66 -14.29 7.65
N PRO A 58 -9.13 -15.50 7.40
CA PRO A 58 -8.35 -15.78 6.20
C PRO A 58 -9.25 -15.64 4.95
N GLY A 59 -8.81 -14.83 3.97
CA GLY A 59 -9.53 -14.62 2.71
C GLY A 59 -10.66 -13.58 2.75
N LEU A 60 -10.85 -12.88 3.87
CA LEU A 60 -11.72 -11.69 3.88
C LEU A 60 -11.07 -10.60 3.01
N PRO A 61 -11.84 -9.91 2.15
CA PRO A 61 -11.32 -8.78 1.40
C PRO A 61 -10.82 -7.74 2.39
N SER A 62 -9.53 -7.42 2.32
CA SER A 62 -8.94 -6.38 3.17
C SER A 62 -9.76 -5.08 2.99
N PRO A 63 -10.14 -4.38 4.07
CA PRO A 63 -10.75 -3.04 3.98
C PRO A 63 -9.79 -1.98 3.40
N LEU A 64 -8.56 -2.39 3.05
CA LEU A 64 -7.55 -1.61 2.39
C LEU A 64 -7.80 -1.58 0.87
N THR A 65 -7.94 -0.38 0.34
CA THR A 65 -7.84 -0.11 -1.10
C THR A 65 -6.57 0.68 -1.38
N VAL A 66 -5.83 0.27 -2.40
CA VAL A 66 -4.63 0.95 -2.87
C VAL A 66 -4.78 1.16 -4.37
N THR A 67 -4.52 2.37 -4.84
CA THR A 67 -4.59 2.70 -6.27
C THR A 67 -3.45 3.64 -6.61
N ALA A 68 -2.81 3.43 -7.74
CA ALA A 68 -1.81 4.36 -8.25
C ALA A 68 -2.41 5.19 -9.38
N THR A 69 -1.96 6.41 -9.55
CA THR A 69 -2.33 7.29 -10.65
C THR A 69 -1.05 7.78 -11.30
N GLY A 70 -0.92 7.53 -12.60
CA GLY A 70 0.20 8.00 -13.41
C GLY A 70 -0.09 9.37 -14.06
N PRO A 71 0.79 9.83 -14.97
CA PRO A 71 0.67 11.15 -15.62
C PRO A 71 -0.62 11.31 -16.44
N ASP A 72 -1.14 10.22 -17.00
CA ASP A 72 -2.38 10.21 -17.77
C ASP A 72 -3.64 10.41 -16.90
N GLY A 73 -3.50 10.44 -15.56
CA GLY A 73 -4.59 10.65 -14.61
C GLY A 73 -5.48 9.42 -14.37
N GLU A 74 -5.33 8.37 -15.17
CA GLU A 74 -6.10 7.13 -15.03
C GLU A 74 -5.66 6.31 -13.81
N PRO A 75 -6.61 5.80 -13.00
CA PRO A 75 -6.30 4.96 -11.85
C PRO A 75 -5.86 3.56 -12.29
N VAL A 76 -4.73 3.14 -11.77
CA VAL A 76 -4.13 1.81 -11.93
C VAL A 76 -4.34 1.04 -10.64
N GLN A 77 -5.06 -0.07 -10.74
CA GLN A 77 -5.22 -1.01 -9.64
C GLN A 77 -3.97 -1.89 -9.49
N PRO A 78 -3.64 -2.32 -8.26
CA PRO A 78 -2.53 -3.22 -8.03
C PRO A 78 -2.77 -4.56 -8.72
N LYS A 79 -1.70 -5.11 -9.31
CA LYS A 79 -1.74 -6.42 -9.98
C LYS A 79 -1.80 -7.56 -8.96
N VAL A 80 -1.10 -7.40 -7.85
CA VAL A 80 -1.10 -8.36 -6.75
C VAL A 80 -1.27 -7.59 -5.46
N MET A 81 -2.25 -8.01 -4.67
CA MET A 81 -2.43 -7.63 -3.29
C MET A 81 -2.62 -8.91 -2.48
N THR A 82 -1.60 -9.29 -1.71
CA THR A 82 -1.70 -10.41 -0.76
C THR A 82 -1.70 -9.84 0.64
N SER A 83 -2.66 -10.26 1.43
CA SER A 83 -2.80 -9.83 2.81
C SER A 83 -2.60 -11.00 3.78
N ASP A 84 -1.91 -10.72 4.87
CA ASP A 84 -1.83 -11.58 6.05
C ASP A 84 -2.23 -10.75 7.27
N GLY A 85 -2.70 -11.40 8.33
CA GLY A 85 -3.15 -10.69 9.52
C GLY A 85 -3.33 -11.58 10.72
N GLY A 86 -3.28 -10.95 11.89
CA GLY A 86 -3.48 -11.59 13.17
C GLY A 86 -3.99 -10.60 14.20
N PRO A 87 -4.15 -11.03 15.46
CA PRO A 87 -4.58 -10.13 16.52
C PRO A 87 -3.65 -8.92 16.63
N GLY A 88 -4.18 -7.74 16.34
CA GLY A 88 -3.47 -6.46 16.48
C GLY A 88 -2.66 -6.01 15.26
N TYR A 89 -2.63 -6.76 14.15
CA TYR A 89 -2.03 -6.27 12.90
C TYR A 89 -2.62 -6.89 11.63
N HIS A 90 -2.58 -6.12 10.55
CA HIS A 90 -2.72 -6.62 9.18
C HIS A 90 -1.58 -6.09 8.32
N ARG A 91 -1.11 -6.90 7.38
CA ARG A 91 -0.07 -6.57 6.42
C ARG A 91 -0.55 -6.87 5.01
N ALA A 92 -0.37 -5.93 4.11
CA ALA A 92 -0.62 -6.11 2.68
C ALA A 92 0.66 -5.88 1.88
N VAL A 93 1.00 -6.83 1.01
CA VAL A 93 2.03 -6.66 -0.01
C VAL A 93 1.35 -6.24 -1.30
N VAL A 94 1.74 -5.09 -1.84
CA VAL A 94 1.10 -4.45 -2.98
C VAL A 94 2.11 -4.31 -4.11
N THR A 95 1.72 -4.72 -5.32
CA THR A 95 2.57 -4.55 -6.52
C THR A 95 1.79 -3.94 -7.68
N PHE A 96 2.41 -2.99 -8.36
CA PHE A 96 1.98 -2.46 -9.65
C PHE A 96 2.93 -3.01 -10.70
N GLY A 97 2.57 -4.17 -11.25
CA GLY A 97 3.43 -4.96 -12.12
C GLY A 97 3.82 -4.23 -13.42
N ARG A 98 5.02 -4.53 -13.94
CA ARG A 98 5.59 -3.96 -15.18
C ARG A 98 5.15 -4.68 -16.46
N TYR A 99 4.63 -5.91 -16.34
CA TYR A 99 4.35 -6.80 -17.47
C TYR A 99 2.87 -7.19 -17.55
N GLY A 100 2.27 -7.00 -18.73
CA GLY A 100 0.83 -7.05 -18.97
C GLY A 100 0.19 -5.70 -18.68
N LYS A 101 -0.84 -5.32 -19.46
CA LYS A 101 -1.67 -4.15 -19.14
C LYS A 101 -2.09 -4.24 -17.66
N PRO A 102 -2.03 -3.14 -16.89
CA PRO A 102 -1.97 -1.74 -17.33
C PRO A 102 -0.56 -1.17 -17.63
N THR A 103 -0.54 0.05 -18.16
CA THR A 103 0.65 0.85 -18.57
C THR A 103 1.71 0.96 -17.48
N ARG A 104 2.99 0.99 -17.88
CA ARG A 104 4.13 1.22 -16.98
C ARG A 104 3.94 2.53 -16.22
N LEU A 105 3.82 2.45 -14.89
CA LEU A 105 3.91 3.61 -14.01
C LEU A 105 5.36 4.06 -13.92
N SER A 106 5.63 5.31 -14.31
CA SER A 106 6.91 5.95 -14.05
C SER A 106 6.89 6.54 -12.64
N PRO A 107 7.85 6.21 -11.76
CA PRO A 107 7.90 6.71 -10.40
C PRO A 107 7.75 8.24 -10.30
N GLU A 108 8.43 8.97 -11.17
CA GLU A 108 8.51 10.43 -11.17
C GLU A 108 7.15 11.14 -11.27
N ASP A 109 6.14 10.50 -11.85
CA ASP A 109 4.81 11.08 -12.07
C ASP A 109 3.71 10.26 -11.40
N THR A 110 4.07 9.38 -10.45
CA THR A 110 3.11 8.48 -9.80
C THR A 110 2.67 9.01 -8.44
N ARG A 111 1.36 9.00 -8.22
CA ARG A 111 0.74 9.19 -6.90
C ARG A 111 0.04 7.90 -6.48
N ILE A 112 0.31 7.42 -5.27
CA ILE A 112 -0.38 6.26 -4.70
C ILE A 112 -1.39 6.75 -3.67
N ALA A 113 -2.67 6.45 -3.88
CA ALA A 113 -3.73 6.63 -2.90
C ALA A 113 -3.87 5.35 -2.07
N VAL A 114 -3.92 5.51 -0.75
CA VAL A 114 -4.15 4.44 0.22
C VAL A 114 -5.37 4.82 1.04
N THR A 115 -6.37 3.95 1.08
CA THR A 115 -7.60 4.16 1.86
C THR A 115 -7.92 2.93 2.66
N LEU A 116 -8.33 3.14 3.91
CA LEU A 116 -8.74 2.10 4.83
C LEU A 116 -10.13 2.43 5.40
N ALA A 117 -11.11 1.57 5.12
CA ALA A 117 -12.50 1.78 5.54
C ALA A 117 -13.12 0.49 6.10
N PRO A 118 -13.56 0.47 7.37
CA PRO A 118 -13.43 1.50 8.42
C PRO A 118 -11.97 1.64 8.94
N PRO A 119 -11.59 2.75 9.63
CA PRO A 119 -12.41 3.86 10.13
C PRO A 119 -12.49 5.07 9.18
N GLY A 120 -12.03 4.94 7.93
CA GLY A 120 -12.00 6.06 6.97
C GLY A 120 -10.67 6.79 6.97
N LEU A 121 -9.55 6.07 7.13
CA LEU A 121 -8.23 6.65 6.96
C LEU A 121 -7.92 6.75 5.46
N SER A 122 -7.38 7.89 5.03
CA SER A 122 -6.92 8.08 3.66
C SER A 122 -5.62 8.86 3.66
N ALA A 123 -4.70 8.45 2.80
CA ALA A 123 -3.45 9.15 2.56
C ALA A 123 -3.05 9.03 1.10
N ALA A 124 -2.17 9.93 0.66
CA ALA A 124 -1.53 9.82 -0.63
C ALA A 124 -0.01 9.90 -0.49
N ILE A 125 0.68 9.07 -1.26
CA ILE A 125 2.13 9.04 -1.38
C ILE A 125 2.47 9.61 -2.76
N ASN A 126 3.17 10.74 -2.79
CA ASN A 126 3.69 11.30 -4.03
C ASN A 126 5.08 10.73 -4.26
N LEU A 127 5.31 10.08 -5.40
CA LEU A 127 6.63 9.54 -5.75
C LEU A 127 7.49 10.56 -6.52
N ALA A 128 6.86 11.64 -6.99
CA ALA A 128 7.54 12.81 -7.54
C ALA A 128 8.43 13.49 -6.47
N GLY A 129 9.73 13.58 -6.72
CA GLY A 129 10.66 14.36 -5.89
C GLY A 129 11.40 13.60 -4.78
N GLY A 130 11.35 12.26 -4.75
CA GLY A 130 12.23 11.47 -3.88
C GLY A 130 13.67 11.50 -4.39
N GLN A 131 14.49 12.42 -3.88
CA GLN A 131 15.96 12.35 -3.95
C GLN A 131 16.52 11.90 -2.60
#